data_AF-A0A944J6H6-F1
#
_entry.id   AF-A0A944J6H6-F1
#
_cell.length_a   1.000
_cell.length_b   1.000
_cell.length_c   1.000
_cell.angle_alpha   90.00
_cell.angle_beta   90.00
_cell.angle_gamma   90.00
#
_symmetry.space_group_name_H-M   'P 1'
#
loop_
_entity.id
_entity.type
_entity.pdbx_description
1 polymer ?
#
loop_
_entity_poly.entity_id
_entity_poly.type
_entity_poly.pdbx_seq_one_letter_code
_entity_poly.pdbx_strand_id
1 'polypeptide(L)'
;MPEPLTAVEQVAANVKLLRTRRGWTQNQLAAEMGQKFSQVVATTEGGKRRITVDDLVDFAKAFGVTPEQMMSDDPDAGHQVYEVAVDGGNTQSFAADTVDPGETWTSFYLRETRVFLAPTARILGIRLITEEAPDA
;
A
#
# COMPACT_ATOMS: atom_id res chain seq x y z
N MET A 1 11.29 -1.44 27.22
CA MET A 1 10.75 -1.38 25.85
C MET A 1 11.02 0.02 25.33
N PRO A 2 11.48 0.22 24.08
CA PRO A 2 11.58 1.56 23.53
C PRO A 2 10.19 2.22 23.50
N GLU A 3 10.15 3.55 23.61
CA GLU A 3 8.89 4.28 23.50
C GLU A 3 8.29 4.13 22.09
N PRO A 4 6.96 4.07 21.96
CA PRO A 4 6.30 4.00 20.65
C PRO A 4 6.61 5.27 19.85
N LEU A 5 6.76 5.11 18.53
CA LEU A 5 6.99 6.23 17.62
C LEU A 5 5.86 7.24 17.73
N THR A 6 6.19 8.52 17.69
CA THR A 6 5.20 9.56 17.46
C THR A 6 4.63 9.42 16.04
N ALA A 7 3.43 9.95 15.80
CA ALA A 7 2.83 9.91 14.45
C ALA A 7 3.73 10.54 13.36
N VAL A 8 4.51 11.58 13.72
CA VAL A 8 5.44 12.22 12.77
C VAL A 8 6.60 11.28 12.43
N GLU A 9 7.16 10.59 13.42
CA GLU A 9 8.22 9.61 13.20
C GLU A 9 7.71 8.40 12.41
N GLN A 10 6.48 7.96 12.67
CA GLN A 10 5.82 6.88 11.93
C GLN A 10 5.69 7.22 10.44
N VAL A 11 5.15 8.41 10.13
CA VAL A 11 5.00 8.83 8.73
C VAL A 11 6.37 8.98 8.06
N ALA A 12 7.37 9.56 8.75
CA ALA A 12 8.72 9.68 8.20
C ALA A 12 9.36 8.31 7.88
N ALA A 13 9.17 7.33 8.77
CA ALA A 13 9.63 5.96 8.57
C ALA A 13 8.90 5.31 7.38
N ASN A 14 7.59 5.47 7.28
CA ASN A 14 6.75 4.92 6.22
C ASN A 14 7.08 5.53 4.84
N VAL A 15 7.36 6.83 4.76
CA VAL A 15 7.83 7.47 3.52
C VAL A 15 9.11 6.80 3.02
N LYS A 16 10.09 6.59 3.92
CA LYS A 16 11.34 5.93 3.58
C LYS A 16 11.11 4.47 3.17
N LEU A 17 10.31 3.74 3.94
CA LEU A 17 9.99 2.33 3.69
C LEU A 17 9.39 2.14 2.30
N LEU A 18 8.27 2.81 2.01
CA LEU A 18 7.57 2.70 0.73
C LEU A 18 8.45 3.13 -0.44
N ARG A 19 9.21 4.21 -0.27
CA ARG A 19 10.16 4.65 -1.29
C ARG A 19 11.20 3.56 -1.59
N THR A 20 11.78 2.95 -0.56
CA THR A 20 12.80 1.91 -0.74
C THR A 20 12.23 0.62 -1.34
N ARG A 21 11.01 0.20 -0.94
CA ARG A 21 10.33 -0.97 -1.53
C ARG A 21 10.10 -0.82 -3.03
N ARG A 22 9.90 0.41 -3.51
CA ARG A 22 9.72 0.73 -4.93
C ARG A 22 11.02 0.94 -5.69
N GLY A 23 12.17 0.83 -5.03
CA GLY A 23 13.48 1.15 -5.64
C GLY A 23 13.62 2.64 -6.02
N TRP A 24 12.82 3.53 -5.43
CA TRP A 24 12.81 4.94 -5.79
C TRP A 24 13.94 5.72 -5.08
N THR A 25 14.59 6.61 -5.82
CA THR A 25 15.44 7.68 -5.26
C THR A 25 14.56 8.77 -4.62
N GLN A 26 15.15 9.60 -3.75
CA GLN A 26 14.43 10.75 -3.19
C GLN A 26 13.99 11.77 -4.25
N ASN A 27 14.72 11.86 -5.37
CA ASN A 27 14.33 12.71 -6.51
C ASN A 27 13.12 12.15 -7.26
N GLN A 28 13.03 10.83 -7.42
CA GLN A 28 11.85 10.21 -8.04
C GLN A 28 10.61 10.40 -7.18
N LEU A 29 10.69 10.18 -5.86
CA LEU A 29 9.55 10.46 -4.99
C LEU A 29 9.12 11.93 -5.04
N ALA A 30 10.07 12.87 -5.05
CA ALA A 30 9.74 14.28 -5.20
C ALA A 30 9.02 14.56 -6.53
N ALA A 31 9.46 13.94 -7.63
CA ALA A 31 8.78 14.06 -8.92
C ALA A 31 7.35 13.51 -8.91
N GLU A 32 7.11 12.36 -8.26
CA GLU A 32 5.76 11.78 -8.06
C GLU A 32 4.85 12.69 -7.23
N MET A 33 5.42 13.45 -6.29
CA MET A 33 4.70 14.49 -5.53
C MET A 33 4.52 15.80 -6.32
N GLY A 34 4.97 15.89 -7.58
CA GLY A 34 4.96 17.12 -8.37
C GLY A 34 5.96 18.18 -7.89
N GLN A 35 6.93 17.81 -7.06
CA GLN A 35 7.95 18.69 -6.50
C GLN A 35 9.21 18.72 -7.35
N LYS A 36 9.79 19.91 -7.52
CA LYS A 36 11.00 20.11 -8.33
C LYS A 36 12.27 19.57 -7.67
N PHE A 37 12.31 19.50 -6.34
CA PHE A 37 13.51 19.18 -5.58
C PHE A 37 13.22 18.18 -4.45
N SER A 38 14.17 17.28 -4.17
CA SER A 38 14.08 16.24 -3.14
C SER A 38 14.27 16.72 -1.70
N GLN A 39 14.48 18.01 -1.47
CA GLN A 39 14.71 18.54 -0.13
C GLN A 39 13.53 18.25 0.82
N VAL A 40 12.30 18.28 0.31
CA VAL A 40 11.08 17.90 1.05
C VAL A 40 11.17 16.45 1.52
N VAL A 41 11.56 15.53 0.65
CA VAL A 41 11.73 14.10 0.96
C VAL A 41 12.88 13.91 1.95
N ALA A 42 14.06 14.46 1.66
CA ALA A 42 15.27 14.28 2.46
C ALA A 42 15.11 14.78 3.90
N THR A 43 14.46 15.93 4.08
CA THR A 43 14.19 16.48 5.41
C THR A 43 13.09 15.75 6.17
N THR A 44 12.11 15.17 5.45
CA THR A 44 11.08 14.29 6.03
C THR A 44 11.71 13.01 6.56
N GLU A 45 12.42 12.26 5.71
CA GLU A 45 13.04 10.97 6.08
C GLU A 45 14.12 11.12 7.15
N GLY A 46 14.75 12.30 7.23
CA GLY A 46 15.72 12.62 8.27
C GLY A 46 15.09 13.08 9.59
N GLY A 47 13.76 13.19 9.69
CA GLY A 47 13.07 13.69 10.88
C GLY A 47 13.35 15.16 11.19
N LYS A 48 13.87 15.92 10.23
CA LYS A 48 14.35 17.31 10.44
C LYS A 48 13.27 18.36 10.22
N ARG A 49 12.08 17.96 9.77
CA ARG A 49 10.96 18.87 9.54
C ARG A 49 9.66 18.34 10.14
N ARG A 50 8.77 19.27 10.48
CA ARG A 50 7.38 18.97 10.79
C ARG A 50 6.67 18.54 9.52
N ILE A 51 5.94 17.43 9.60
CA ILE A 51 5.05 16.95 8.53
C ILE A 51 3.70 17.64 8.72
N THR A 52 3.26 18.37 7.69
CA THR A 52 1.92 18.98 7.66
C THR A 52 0.88 17.98 7.18
N VAL A 53 -0.41 18.31 7.33
CA VAL A 53 -1.49 17.48 6.78
C VAL A 53 -1.42 17.42 5.25
N ASP A 54 -1.05 18.53 4.60
CA ASP A 54 -0.85 18.58 3.15
C ASP A 54 0.30 17.65 2.72
N ASP A 55 1.42 17.67 3.44
CA ASP A 55 2.54 16.74 3.19
C ASP A 55 2.09 15.28 3.28
N LEU A 56 1.34 14.93 4.34
CA LEU A 56 0.83 13.57 4.54
C LEU A 56 -0.05 13.12 3.36
N VAL A 57 -0.95 13.99 2.91
CA VAL A 57 -1.84 13.71 1.77
C VAL A 57 -1.04 13.57 0.47
N ASP A 58 -0.04 14.42 0.24
CA ASP A 58 0.79 14.36 -0.97
C ASP A 58 1.66 13.10 -1.00
N PHE A 59 2.22 12.68 0.14
CA PHE A 59 2.91 11.39 0.22
C PHE A 59 1.96 10.22 -0.02
N ALA A 60 0.79 10.22 0.62
CA ALA A 60 -0.21 9.17 0.44
C ALA A 60 -0.62 9.04 -1.04
N LYS A 61 -0.84 10.16 -1.72
CA LYS A 61 -1.14 10.19 -3.17
C LYS A 61 0.01 9.66 -4.01
N ALA A 62 1.24 10.13 -3.78
CA ALA A 62 2.44 9.66 -4.51
C ALA A 62 2.64 8.15 -4.33
N PHE A 63 2.30 7.64 -3.15
CA PHE A 63 2.33 6.21 -2.89
C PHE A 63 1.06 5.46 -3.31
N GLY A 64 -0.03 6.14 -3.68
CA GLY A 64 -1.28 5.45 -3.97
C GLY A 64 -1.83 4.66 -2.77
N VAL A 65 -1.63 5.18 -1.56
CA VAL A 65 -2.16 4.67 -0.30
C VAL A 65 -3.04 5.75 0.34
N THR A 66 -3.71 5.43 1.44
CA THR A 66 -4.49 6.41 2.21
C THR A 66 -3.61 7.14 3.24
N PRO A 67 -3.98 8.36 3.68
CA PRO A 67 -3.32 9.01 4.81
C PRO A 67 -3.32 8.17 6.09
N GLU A 68 -4.36 7.39 6.33
CA GLU A 68 -4.45 6.45 7.47
C GLU A 68 -3.37 5.37 7.38
N GLN A 69 -3.22 4.73 6.21
CA GLN A 69 -2.16 3.76 5.97
C GLN A 69 -0.77 4.39 6.15
N MET A 70 -0.56 5.63 5.69
CA MET A 70 0.71 6.33 5.94
C MET A 70 1.05 6.50 7.43
N MET A 71 0.06 6.44 8.33
CA MET A 71 0.22 6.55 9.78
C MET A 71 0.21 5.17 10.49
N SER A 72 0.01 4.07 9.78
CA SER A 72 -0.05 2.72 10.38
C SER A 72 1.33 2.05 10.43
N ASP A 73 1.42 0.94 11.16
CA ASP A 73 2.62 0.10 11.21
C ASP A 73 2.89 -0.65 9.89
N ASP A 74 1.87 -0.79 9.04
CA ASP A 74 1.97 -1.39 7.71
C ASP A 74 1.30 -0.49 6.65
N PRO A 75 2.05 0.46 6.07
CA PRO A 75 1.49 1.45 5.16
C PRO A 75 1.17 0.90 3.77
N ASP A 76 1.52 -0.36 3.49
CA ASP A 76 1.33 -1.02 2.19
C ASP A 76 0.29 -2.15 2.26
N ALA A 77 -0.33 -2.37 3.42
CA ALA A 77 -1.31 -3.42 3.66
C ALA A 77 -2.52 -3.39 2.70
N GLY A 78 -2.73 -2.28 1.96
CA GLY A 78 -3.80 -2.11 0.98
C GLY A 78 -3.51 -2.65 -0.43
N HIS A 79 -2.29 -3.11 -0.74
CA HIS A 79 -1.98 -3.69 -2.05
C HIS A 79 -1.69 -5.18 -1.92
N GLN A 80 -2.68 -5.91 -1.43
CA GLN A 80 -2.58 -7.36 -1.28
C GLN A 80 -2.93 -8.03 -2.61
N VAL A 81 -1.99 -8.75 -3.21
CA VAL A 81 -2.27 -9.54 -4.41
C VAL A 81 -2.85 -10.88 -3.98
N TYR A 82 -4.09 -11.13 -4.35
CA TYR A 82 -4.80 -12.37 -4.07
C TYR A 82 -4.71 -13.29 -5.27
N GLU A 83 -4.29 -14.53 -5.03
CA GLU A 83 -4.46 -15.65 -5.92
C GLU A 83 -5.70 -16.43 -5.50
N VAL A 84 -6.69 -16.52 -6.38
CA VAL A 84 -7.95 -17.23 -6.13
C VAL A 84 -8.10 -18.40 -7.10
N ALA A 85 -8.20 -19.61 -6.55
CA ALA A 85 -8.49 -20.82 -7.29
C ALA A 85 -10.01 -21.03 -7.35
N VAL A 86 -10.58 -21.11 -8.55
CA VAL A 86 -12.01 -21.40 -8.77
C VAL A 86 -12.24 -22.77 -9.38
N ASP A 87 -13.39 -23.36 -9.08
CA ASP A 87 -13.87 -24.61 -9.66
C ASP A 87 -13.88 -24.52 -11.19
N GLY A 88 -13.25 -25.49 -11.86
CA GLY A 88 -12.89 -25.45 -13.28
C GLY A 88 -11.38 -25.31 -13.57
N GLY A 89 -10.54 -25.24 -12.53
CA GLY A 89 -9.07 -25.28 -12.65
C GLY A 89 -8.42 -23.95 -13.04
N ASN A 90 -9.19 -22.86 -13.01
CA ASN A 90 -8.67 -21.52 -13.29
C ASN A 90 -8.19 -20.87 -11.98
N THR A 91 -6.97 -20.34 -12.02
CA THR A 91 -6.41 -19.49 -10.97
C THR A 91 -6.36 -18.06 -11.48
N GLN A 92 -6.85 -17.11 -10.69
CA GLN A 92 -6.81 -15.69 -11.03
C GLN A 92 -6.07 -14.90 -9.95
N SER A 93 -5.15 -14.05 -10.38
CA SER A 93 -4.40 -13.15 -9.50
C SER A 93 -4.80 -11.71 -9.74
N PHE A 94 -5.09 -10.97 -8.67
CA PHE A 94 -5.47 -9.56 -8.74
C PHE A 94 -5.17 -8.84 -7.41
N ALA A 95 -4.92 -7.53 -7.47
CA ALA A 95 -4.71 -6.72 -6.27
C ALA A 95 -6.06 -6.32 -5.64
N ALA A 96 -6.18 -6.44 -4.32
CA ALA A 96 -7.32 -5.98 -3.54
C ALA A 96 -6.88 -5.47 -2.17
N ASP A 97 -7.56 -4.45 -1.65
CA ASP A 97 -7.43 -4.00 -0.26
C ASP A 97 -8.52 -4.59 0.66
N THR A 98 -9.64 -5.02 0.07
CA THR A 98 -10.82 -5.45 0.79
C THR A 98 -11.37 -6.75 0.19
N VAL A 99 -11.67 -7.72 1.05
CA VAL A 99 -12.34 -8.96 0.68
C VAL A 99 -13.63 -9.08 1.48
N ASP A 100 -14.76 -9.23 0.77
CA ASP A 100 -16.09 -9.45 1.34
C ASP A 100 -16.52 -10.90 1.04
N PRO A 101 -16.37 -11.83 2.01
CA PRO A 101 -16.77 -13.22 1.88
C PRO A 101 -18.28 -13.35 2.16
N GLY A 102 -19.12 -12.82 1.26
CA GLY A 102 -20.55 -13.00 1.34
C GLY A 102 -20.96 -14.48 1.30
N GLU A 103 -22.14 -14.80 1.85
CA GLU A 103 -22.62 -16.19 1.93
C GLU A 103 -22.75 -16.86 0.55
N THR A 104 -23.17 -16.09 -0.46
CA THR A 104 -23.36 -16.60 -1.83
C THR A 104 -22.21 -16.20 -2.75
N TRP A 105 -21.64 -15.01 -2.56
CA TRP A 105 -20.65 -14.43 -3.43
C TRP A 105 -19.51 -13.82 -2.62
N THR A 106 -18.28 -14.15 -2.98
CA THR A 106 -17.10 -13.47 -2.47
C THR A 106 -16.68 -12.38 -3.45
N SER A 107 -16.55 -11.16 -2.95
CA SER A 107 -16.12 -9.98 -3.72
C SER A 107 -14.77 -9.48 -3.23
N PHE A 108 -13.92 -9.06 -4.15
CA PHE A 108 -12.64 -8.42 -3.84
C PHE A 108 -12.66 -7.02 -4.44
N TYR A 109 -12.18 -6.04 -3.67
CA TYR A 109 -12.18 -4.63 -4.04
C TYR A 109 -10.79 -4.03 -3.97
N LEU A 110 -10.51 -3.11 -4.89
CA LEU A 110 -9.36 -2.22 -4.86
C LEU A 110 -9.88 -0.79 -4.94
N ARG A 111 -9.62 0.01 -3.90
CA ARG A 111 -10.07 1.41 -3.78
C ARG A 111 -11.57 1.54 -4.12
N GLU A 112 -12.38 0.70 -3.48
CA GLU A 112 -13.85 0.59 -3.66
C GLU A 112 -14.31 -0.01 -5.01
N THR A 113 -13.41 -0.24 -5.97
CA THR A 113 -13.75 -0.88 -7.24
C THR A 113 -13.69 -2.39 -7.11
N ARG A 114 -14.78 -3.10 -7.40
CA ARG A 114 -14.78 -4.56 -7.39
C ARG A 114 -13.90 -5.11 -8.52
N VAL A 115 -12.80 -5.76 -8.15
CA VAL A 115 -11.82 -6.35 -9.07
C VAL A 115 -12.10 -7.83 -9.36
N PHE A 116 -12.77 -8.52 -8.43
CA PHE A 116 -13.14 -9.92 -8.60
C PHE A 116 -14.45 -10.26 -7.88
N LEU A 117 -15.19 -11.21 -8.46
CA LEU A 117 -16.47 -11.71 -7.96
C LEU A 117 -16.61 -13.18 -8.36
N ALA A 118 -16.83 -14.06 -7.41
CA ALA A 118 -17.15 -15.45 -7.68
C ALA A 118 -18.16 -16.00 -6.67
N PRO A 119 -18.98 -17.00 -7.04
CA PRO A 119 -19.79 -17.70 -6.07
C PRO A 119 -18.89 -18.34 -5.01
N THR A 120 -19.22 -18.19 -3.73
CA THR A 120 -18.40 -18.71 -2.63
C THR A 120 -18.20 -20.22 -2.74
N ALA A 121 -19.24 -20.96 -3.16
CA ALA A 121 -19.17 -22.40 -3.40
C ALA A 121 -18.20 -22.83 -4.53
N ARG A 122 -17.75 -21.88 -5.37
CA ARG A 122 -16.77 -22.16 -6.44
C ARG A 122 -15.35 -21.80 -6.05
N ILE A 123 -15.12 -21.17 -4.91
CA ILE A 123 -13.77 -20.82 -4.46
C ILE A 123 -13.17 -22.05 -3.77
N LEU A 124 -12.10 -22.58 -4.37
CA LEU A 124 -11.35 -23.72 -3.83
C LEU A 124 -10.24 -23.27 -2.88
N GLY A 125 -9.75 -22.03 -3.04
CA GLY A 125 -8.75 -21.45 -2.17
C GLY A 125 -8.46 -20.00 -2.52
N ILE A 126 -8.04 -19.25 -1.50
CA ILE A 126 -7.57 -17.87 -1.60
C ILE A 126 -6.20 -17.83 -0.94
N ARG A 127 -5.20 -17.27 -1.63
CA ARG A 127 -3.85 -17.07 -1.12
C ARG A 127 -3.43 -15.63 -1.31
N LEU A 128 -2.80 -15.05 -0.29
CA LEU A 128 -2.11 -13.77 -0.40
C LEU A 128 -0.70 -14.03 -0.92
N ILE A 129 -0.37 -13.48 -2.08
CA ILE A 129 0.97 -13.48 -2.67
C ILE A 129 1.55 -12.08 -2.50
N THR A 130 1.96 -11.71 -1.28
CA THR A 130 2.67 -10.43 -1.04
C THR A 130 3.78 -10.30 -2.09
N GLU A 131 3.78 -9.23 -2.91
CA GLU A 131 4.82 -9.01 -3.91
C GLU A 131 6.19 -8.95 -3.21
N GLU A 132 6.98 -10.02 -3.33
CA GLU A 132 8.43 -9.86 -3.37
C GLU A 132 8.69 -9.00 -4.61
N ALA A 133 9.24 -7.80 -4.37
CA ALA A 133 9.74 -6.96 -5.44
C ALA A 133 10.60 -7.83 -6.38
N PRO A 134 10.39 -7.81 -7.70
CA PRO A 134 11.26 -8.55 -8.60
C PRO A 134 12.67 -7.98 -8.44
N ASP A 135 13.62 -8.84 -8.03
CA ASP A 135 15.05 -8.54 -8.00
C ASP A 135 15.45 -7.93 -9.35
N ALA A 136 15.87 -6.66 -9.33
CA ALA A 136 16.42 -5.94 -10.47
C ALA A 136 17.63 -5.12 -10.01
#